data_AF-A0A1J4WF88-F1
#
_entry.id   AF-A0A1J4WF88-F1
#
_cell.length_a   1.000
_cell.length_b   1.000
_cell.length_c   1.000
_cell.angle_alpha   90.00
_cell.angle_beta   90.00
_cell.angle_gamma   90.00
#
_symmetry.space_group_name_H-M   'P 1'
#
loop_
_entity.id
_entity.type
_entity.pdbx_description
1 polymer ?
#
loop_
_entity_poly.entity_id
_entity_poly.type
_entity_poly.pdbx_seq_one_letter_code
_entity_poly.pdbx_strand_id
1 'polypeptide(L)'
;MTEKNYTVNISSQTFIKILLFFIVIAFLYMVREAIALIFIALILASALDPFVDWLRKFKIPRGVGIIVIYFLLLSIISAVIVMIIPPITAEVKLIASDFPAYYERVVEGFNYFTTNRNDMEVAEQLQNSLNTMTGNLSRAASGVFDTLMGIFGGIFSFFLVLVITFYFTVEEEGLKRFIMSVTPAQYQPYLMQLVSRIQRKLGYWLRGQLILSVIIFILTFVGLTILGVEYALLLALIAGIFEVIPYMGPIIAAVPAVFLAFMQSPLKGLLVLILYIIIQQLENHIIVPKVMSKSVGINPLVVIIVLLVGGKLGGVMGMVLAVPVATAISVFMDDFVEKRVGDKEISQ
;
A
#
# COMPACT_ATOMS: atom_id res chain seq x y z
N MET A 1 -11.68 0.90 62.91
CA MET A 1 -11.37 0.85 61.47
C MET A 1 -9.92 0.41 61.33
N THR A 2 -9.68 -0.85 61.00
CA THR A 2 -8.32 -1.39 60.80
C THR A 2 -7.90 -1.13 59.35
N GLU A 3 -6.95 -0.22 59.15
CA GLU A 3 -6.33 0.02 57.85
C GLU A 3 -5.58 -1.23 57.39
N LYS A 4 -6.02 -1.82 56.28
CA LYS A 4 -5.28 -2.89 55.59
C LYS A 4 -4.15 -2.24 54.82
N ASN A 5 -2.93 -2.35 55.33
CA ASN A 5 -1.72 -2.00 54.59
C ASN A 5 -1.45 -3.10 53.54
N TYR A 6 -1.65 -2.77 52.26
CA TYR A 6 -1.29 -3.64 51.14
C TYR A 6 0.20 -3.45 50.82
N THR A 7 1.05 -4.37 51.29
CA THR A 7 2.46 -4.41 50.88
C THR A 7 2.57 -5.15 49.56
N VAL A 8 2.76 -4.43 48.45
CA VAL A 8 3.01 -5.01 47.12
C VAL A 8 4.45 -5.53 47.10
N ASN A 9 4.62 -6.84 47.19
CA ASN A 9 5.93 -7.50 47.18
C ASN A 9 6.29 -7.87 45.73
N ILE A 10 7.06 -7.01 45.05
CA ILE A 10 7.51 -7.27 43.67
C ILE A 10 8.70 -8.24 43.73
N SER A 11 8.45 -9.53 43.44
CA SER A 11 9.49 -10.55 43.35
C SER A 11 10.53 -10.19 42.28
N SER A 12 11.82 -10.48 42.53
CA SER A 12 12.93 -10.26 41.58
C SER A 12 12.68 -10.93 40.22
N GLN A 13 11.91 -12.03 40.20
CA GLN A 13 11.50 -12.69 38.95
C GLN A 13 10.55 -11.83 38.11
N THR A 14 9.66 -11.06 38.74
CA THR A 14 8.77 -10.12 38.06
C THR A 14 9.56 -8.98 37.45
N PHE A 15 10.55 -8.45 38.18
CA PHE A 15 11.44 -7.41 37.66
C PHE A 15 12.24 -7.89 36.43
N ILE A 16 12.82 -9.10 36.50
CA ILE A 16 13.54 -9.69 35.35
C ILE A 16 12.61 -9.89 34.15
N LYS A 17 11.39 -10.39 34.36
CA LYS A 17 10.41 -10.57 33.26
C LYS A 17 10.02 -9.24 32.61
N ILE A 18 9.81 -8.20 33.41
CA ILE A 18 9.50 -6.85 32.91
C ILE A 18 10.69 -6.28 32.14
N LEU A 19 11.91 -6.39 32.68
CA LEU A 19 13.12 -5.95 31.99
C LEU A 19 13.31 -6.67 30.65
N LEU A 20 13.16 -7.99 30.65
CA LEU A 20 13.27 -8.83 29.45
C LEU A 20 12.20 -8.46 28.42
N PHE A 21 10.97 -8.18 28.86
CA PHE A 21 9.90 -7.68 27.99
C PHE A 21 10.27 -6.36 27.29
N PHE A 22 10.81 -5.38 28.02
CA PHE A 22 11.26 -4.11 27.43
C PHE A 22 12.47 -4.30 26.49
N ILE A 23 13.41 -5.18 26.84
CA ILE A 23 14.55 -5.52 25.96
C ILE A 23 14.06 -6.14 24.65
N VAL A 24 13.10 -7.07 24.70
CA VAL A 24 12.52 -7.67 23.50
C VAL A 24 11.82 -6.62 22.64
N ILE A 25 11.05 -5.71 23.23
CA ILE A 25 10.40 -4.61 22.48
C ILE A 25 11.44 -3.69 21.82
N ALA A 26 12.49 -3.30 22.56
CA ALA A 26 13.56 -2.47 22.03
C ALA A 26 14.30 -3.16 20.88
N PHE A 27 14.59 -4.45 21.03
CA PHE A 27 15.18 -5.26 19.97
C PHE A 27 14.28 -5.34 18.74
N LEU A 28 12.99 -5.65 18.91
CA LEU A 28 12.00 -5.70 17.82
C LEU A 28 11.88 -4.36 17.10
N TYR A 29 11.92 -3.25 17.84
CA TYR A 29 11.94 -1.91 17.24
C TYR A 29 13.19 -1.68 16.40
N MET A 30 14.36 -2.12 16.89
CA MET A 30 15.64 -1.99 16.19
C MET A 30 15.70 -2.84 14.91
N VAL A 31 15.07 -4.02 14.90
CA VAL A 31 15.04 -4.91 13.71
C VAL A 31 13.77 -4.84 12.88
N ARG A 32 12.89 -3.86 13.15
CA ARG A 32 11.55 -3.76 12.51
C ARG A 32 11.59 -3.72 10.99
N GLU A 33 12.62 -3.11 10.41
CA GLU A 33 12.78 -3.02 8.95
C GLU A 33 13.07 -4.40 8.34
N ALA A 34 13.96 -5.17 8.96
CA ALA A 34 14.23 -6.54 8.54
C ALA A 34 12.98 -7.43 8.67
N ILE A 35 12.23 -7.29 9.76
CA ILE A 35 10.95 -7.99 9.96
C ILE A 35 9.95 -7.63 8.84
N ALA A 36 9.83 -6.34 8.51
CA ALA A 36 8.96 -5.88 7.43
C ALA A 36 9.37 -6.48 6.07
N LEU A 37 10.67 -6.52 5.74
CA LEU A 37 11.15 -7.12 4.48
C LEU A 37 10.87 -8.63 4.41
N ILE A 38 11.11 -9.36 5.51
CA ILE A 38 10.79 -10.79 5.61
C ILE A 38 9.28 -11.01 5.46
N PHE A 39 8.47 -10.13 6.06
CA PHE A 39 7.01 -10.23 5.97
C PHE A 39 6.51 -9.94 4.54
N ILE A 40 7.07 -8.95 3.85
CA ILE A 40 6.79 -8.69 2.42
C ILE A 40 7.16 -9.92 1.58
N ALA A 41 8.34 -10.47 1.81
CA ALA A 41 8.80 -11.66 1.10
C ALA A 41 7.87 -12.87 1.34
N LEU A 42 7.32 -13.01 2.55
CA LEU A 42 6.32 -14.03 2.86
C LEU A 42 5.01 -13.83 2.09
N ILE A 43 4.52 -12.59 2.00
CA ILE A 43 3.31 -12.26 1.24
C ILE A 43 3.54 -12.59 -0.24
N LEU A 44 4.66 -12.13 -0.82
CA LEU A 44 5.03 -12.40 -2.20
C LEU A 44 5.15 -13.91 -2.45
N ALA A 45 5.89 -14.63 -1.61
CA ALA A 45 6.05 -16.07 -1.75
C ALA A 45 4.69 -16.78 -1.72
N SER A 46 3.81 -16.41 -0.80
CA SER A 46 2.46 -16.98 -0.68
C SER A 46 1.56 -16.68 -1.88
N ALA A 47 1.78 -15.56 -2.57
CA ALA A 47 1.03 -15.21 -3.78
C ALA A 47 1.59 -15.91 -5.03
N LEU A 48 2.91 -16.06 -5.11
CA LEU A 48 3.61 -16.66 -6.23
C LEU A 48 3.50 -18.19 -6.26
N ASP A 49 3.41 -18.82 -5.09
CA ASP A 49 3.38 -20.28 -4.92
C ASP A 49 2.40 -21.01 -5.88
N PRO A 50 1.11 -20.61 -6.01
CA PRO A 50 0.20 -21.23 -6.97
C PRO A 50 0.61 -21.08 -8.45
N PHE A 51 1.28 -19.98 -8.82
CA PHE A 51 1.76 -19.78 -10.19
C PHE A 51 2.98 -20.68 -10.48
N VAL A 52 3.85 -20.84 -9.49
CA VAL A 52 5.00 -21.76 -9.59
C VAL A 52 4.51 -23.21 -9.67
N ASP A 53 3.53 -23.60 -8.86
CA ASP A 53 2.91 -24.93 -8.92
C ASP A 53 2.17 -25.17 -10.24
N TRP A 54 1.58 -24.13 -10.83
CA TRP A 54 1.00 -24.21 -12.17
C TRP A 54 2.06 -24.47 -13.23
N LEU A 55 3.21 -23.78 -13.20
CA LEU A 55 4.35 -24.04 -14.10
C LEU A 55 4.92 -25.45 -13.92
N ARG A 56 4.88 -25.98 -12.69
CA ARG A 56 5.31 -27.37 -12.40
C ARG A 56 4.47 -28.39 -13.16
N LYS A 57 3.19 -28.12 -13.44
CA LYS A 57 2.34 -28.99 -14.29
C LYS A 57 2.87 -29.10 -15.72
N PHE A 58 3.64 -28.12 -16.19
CA PHE A 58 4.35 -28.14 -17.48
C PHE A 58 5.78 -28.72 -17.38
N LYS A 59 6.09 -29.44 -16.29
CA LYS A 59 7.43 -30.02 -16.01
C LYS A 59 8.55 -29.00 -15.85
N ILE A 60 8.24 -27.74 -15.57
CA ILE A 60 9.24 -26.71 -15.28
C ILE A 60 9.70 -26.87 -13.82
N PRO A 61 11.01 -27.00 -13.54
CA PRO A 61 11.52 -27.06 -12.18
C PRO A 61 11.16 -25.79 -11.39
N ARG A 62 10.87 -25.96 -10.09
CA ARG A 62 10.39 -24.88 -9.20
C ARG A 62 11.27 -23.63 -9.25
N GLY A 63 12.59 -23.79 -9.17
CA GLY A 63 13.55 -22.69 -9.26
C GLY A 63 13.50 -21.93 -10.59
N VAL A 64 13.37 -22.65 -11.71
CA VAL A 64 13.22 -22.03 -13.05
C VAL A 64 11.88 -21.30 -13.15
N GLY A 65 10.81 -21.88 -12.62
CA GLY A 65 9.49 -21.24 -12.60
C GLY A 65 9.49 -19.90 -11.87
N ILE A 66 10.18 -19.81 -10.74
CA ILE A 66 10.34 -18.55 -10.00
C ILE A 66 11.11 -17.51 -10.82
N ILE A 67 12.23 -17.92 -11.46
CA ILE A 67 13.02 -17.01 -12.31
C ILE A 67 12.18 -16.47 -13.47
N VAL A 68 11.37 -17.32 -14.11
CA VAL A 68 10.46 -16.90 -15.20
C VAL A 68 9.45 -15.86 -14.70
N ILE A 69 8.85 -16.08 -13.53
CA ILE A 69 7.90 -15.13 -12.95
C ILE A 69 8.61 -13.81 -12.57
N TYR A 70 9.81 -13.87 -12.00
CA TYR A 70 10.59 -12.67 -11.69
C TYR A 70 10.95 -11.89 -12.95
N PHE A 71 11.38 -12.59 -14.00
CA PHE A 71 11.68 -11.95 -15.28
C PHE A 71 10.44 -11.25 -15.85
N LEU A 72 9.27 -11.89 -15.80
CA LEU A 72 8.00 -11.29 -16.23
C LEU A 72 7.63 -10.06 -15.39
N LEU A 73 7.67 -10.16 -14.06
CA LEU A 73 7.36 -9.05 -13.15
C LEU A 73 8.32 -7.87 -13.35
N LEU A 74 9.62 -8.14 -13.41
CA LEU A 74 10.64 -7.10 -13.63
C LEU A 74 10.49 -6.46 -15.01
N SER A 75 10.12 -7.22 -16.04
CA SER A 75 9.86 -6.69 -17.38
C SER A 75 8.65 -5.76 -17.37
N ILE A 76 7.56 -6.14 -16.70
CA ILE A 76 6.36 -5.30 -16.55
C ILE A 76 6.70 -4.02 -15.79
N ILE A 77 7.38 -4.14 -14.63
CA ILE A 77 7.78 -2.98 -13.82
C ILE A 77 8.69 -2.06 -14.62
N SER A 78 9.69 -2.61 -15.33
CA SER A 78 10.61 -1.80 -16.15
C SER A 78 9.88 -1.09 -17.29
N ALA A 79 8.97 -1.77 -17.98
CA ALA A 79 8.15 -1.17 -19.04
C ALA A 79 7.29 -0.02 -18.50
N VAL A 80 6.66 -0.22 -17.34
CA VAL A 80 5.88 0.80 -16.64
C VAL A 80 6.77 2.00 -16.26
N ILE A 81 7.94 1.78 -15.66
CA ILE A 81 8.87 2.85 -15.30
C ILE A 81 9.29 3.67 -16.54
N VAL A 82 9.64 3.00 -17.64
CA VAL A 82 10.05 3.66 -18.89
C VAL A 82 8.88 4.41 -19.55
N MET A 83 7.64 3.93 -19.40
CA MET A 83 6.45 4.63 -19.90
C MET A 83 6.03 5.80 -19.02
N ILE A 84 6.26 5.73 -17.71
CA ILE A 84 5.81 6.73 -16.73
C ILE A 84 6.82 7.88 -16.59
N ILE A 85 8.11 7.58 -16.44
CA ILE A 85 9.10 8.59 -16.06
C ILE A 85 9.25 9.69 -17.13
N PRO A 86 9.47 9.38 -18.42
CA PRO A 86 9.74 10.43 -19.40
C PRO A 86 8.59 11.44 -19.55
N PRO A 87 7.30 11.03 -19.70
CA PRO A 87 6.18 11.97 -19.77
C PRO A 87 6.06 12.82 -18.51
N ILE A 88 6.14 12.22 -17.31
CA ILE A 88 6.09 12.99 -16.05
C ILE A 88 7.22 14.02 -16.01
N THR A 89 8.44 13.66 -16.37
CA THR A 89 9.56 14.61 -16.35
C THR A 89 9.42 15.72 -17.39
N ALA A 90 8.84 15.43 -18.55
CA ALA A 90 8.57 16.42 -19.59
C ALA A 90 7.45 17.38 -19.16
N GLU A 91 6.36 16.84 -18.61
CA GLU A 91 5.21 17.60 -18.12
C GLU A 91 5.56 18.46 -16.92
N VAL A 92 6.29 17.94 -15.94
CA VAL A 92 6.75 18.72 -14.79
C VAL A 92 7.63 19.88 -15.24
N LYS A 93 8.49 19.67 -16.26
CA LYS A 93 9.32 20.73 -16.83
C LYS A 93 8.49 21.76 -17.60
N LEU A 94 7.52 21.33 -18.40
CA LEU A 94 6.58 22.19 -19.13
C LEU A 94 5.73 23.03 -18.19
N ILE A 95 5.15 22.39 -17.16
CA ILE A 95 4.42 23.10 -16.11
C ILE A 95 5.38 24.06 -15.41
N ALA A 96 6.56 23.63 -14.99
CA ALA A 96 7.51 24.54 -14.33
C ALA A 96 7.95 25.72 -15.23
N SER A 97 8.07 25.53 -16.55
CA SER A 97 8.46 26.59 -17.49
C SER A 97 7.33 27.54 -17.84
N ASP A 98 6.11 27.01 -17.95
CA ASP A 98 4.95 27.77 -18.44
C ASP A 98 4.11 28.34 -17.29
N PHE A 99 4.24 27.78 -16.09
CA PHE A 99 3.53 28.24 -14.89
C PHE A 99 3.74 29.74 -14.62
N PRO A 100 4.95 30.33 -14.74
CA PRO A 100 5.12 31.78 -14.59
C PRO A 100 4.25 32.60 -15.55
N ALA A 101 4.11 32.16 -16.81
CA ALA A 101 3.28 32.86 -17.80
C ALA A 101 1.78 32.69 -17.53
N TYR A 102 1.35 31.50 -17.05
CA TYR A 102 -0.03 31.31 -16.58
C TYR A 102 -0.33 32.13 -15.33
N TYR A 103 0.64 32.24 -14.41
CA TYR A 103 0.57 33.07 -13.21
C TYR A 103 0.37 34.54 -13.56
N GLU A 104 1.17 35.08 -14.48
CA GLU A 104 1.04 36.47 -14.92
C GLU A 104 -0.34 36.73 -15.54
N ARG A 105 -0.86 35.82 -16.38
CA ARG A 105 -2.19 35.97 -16.99
C ARG A 105 -3.33 35.91 -15.98
N VAL A 106 -3.25 35.05 -14.97
CA VAL A 106 -4.27 34.96 -13.91
C VAL A 106 -4.23 36.21 -13.03
N VAL A 107 -3.04 36.67 -12.66
CA VAL A 107 -2.87 37.89 -11.86
C VAL A 107 -3.30 39.15 -12.63
N GLU A 108 -2.92 39.28 -13.91
CA GLU A 108 -3.37 40.39 -14.76
C GLU A 108 -4.88 40.37 -14.99
N GLY A 109 -5.45 39.20 -15.28
CA GLY A 109 -6.89 39.04 -15.43
C GLY A 109 -7.63 39.42 -14.14
N PHE A 110 -7.11 39.00 -12.98
CA PHE A 110 -7.70 39.33 -11.68
C PHE A 110 -7.55 40.83 -11.37
N ASN A 111 -6.39 41.42 -11.64
CA ASN A 111 -6.13 42.86 -11.48
C ASN A 111 -7.05 43.71 -12.36
N TYR A 112 -7.36 43.26 -13.58
CA TYR A 112 -8.33 43.91 -14.46
C TYR A 112 -9.74 43.94 -13.85
N PHE A 113 -10.15 42.90 -13.12
CA PHE A 113 -11.43 42.87 -12.39
C PHE A 113 -11.43 43.64 -11.07
N THR A 114 -10.28 43.75 -10.38
CA THR A 114 -10.16 44.44 -9.07
C THR A 114 -9.79 45.92 -9.17
N THR A 115 -9.40 46.45 -10.33
CA THR A 115 -9.04 47.88 -10.49
C THR A 115 -10.18 48.85 -10.09
N ASN A 116 -11.44 48.37 -10.00
CA ASN A 116 -12.61 49.18 -9.62
C ASN A 116 -13.07 49.05 -8.16
N ARG A 117 -12.44 48.21 -7.32
CA ARG A 117 -12.76 48.09 -5.88
C ARG A 117 -11.48 47.99 -5.07
N ASN A 118 -11.47 48.55 -3.86
CA ASN A 118 -10.33 48.55 -2.92
C ASN A 118 -9.93 47.16 -2.39
N ASP A 119 -10.05 46.11 -3.20
CA ASP A 119 -9.82 44.71 -2.84
C ASP A 119 -8.34 44.31 -3.05
N MET A 120 -7.42 45.23 -2.72
CA MET A 120 -5.97 45.03 -2.80
C MET A 120 -5.52 43.86 -1.90
N GLU A 121 -6.25 43.62 -0.81
CA GLU A 121 -6.06 42.51 0.13
C GLU A 121 -6.38 41.14 -0.50
N VAL A 122 -7.38 41.06 -1.39
CA VAL A 122 -7.73 39.82 -2.10
C VAL A 122 -6.67 39.48 -3.14
N ALA A 123 -6.16 40.49 -3.86
CA ALA A 123 -5.07 40.31 -4.81
C ALA A 123 -3.79 39.82 -4.11
N GLU A 124 -3.41 40.40 -2.97
CA GLU A 124 -2.28 39.93 -2.15
C GLU A 124 -2.49 38.51 -1.61
N GLN A 125 -3.69 38.17 -1.12
CA GLN A 125 -3.98 36.81 -0.65
C GLN A 125 -3.95 35.77 -1.78
N LEU A 126 -4.45 36.13 -2.97
CA LEU A 126 -4.37 35.28 -4.14
C LEU A 126 -2.90 35.07 -4.55
N GLN A 127 -2.12 36.16 -4.58
CA GLN A 127 -0.71 36.13 -4.93
C GLN A 127 0.11 35.29 -3.95
N ASN A 128 -0.14 35.43 -2.64
CA ASN A 128 0.49 34.61 -1.61
C ASN A 128 0.07 33.13 -1.69
N SER A 129 -1.20 32.84 -1.99
CA SER A 129 -1.70 31.46 -2.17
C SER A 129 -1.11 30.79 -3.42
N LEU A 130 -0.93 31.55 -4.50
CA LEU A 130 -0.33 31.07 -5.74
C LEU A 130 1.19 30.89 -5.62
N ASN A 131 1.88 31.78 -4.88
CA ASN A 131 3.30 31.63 -4.55
C ASN A 131 3.57 30.43 -3.63
N THR A 132 2.65 30.12 -2.72
CA THR A 132 2.74 28.88 -1.93
C THR A 132 2.42 27.64 -2.78
N MET A 133 1.50 27.72 -3.74
CA MET A 133 1.25 26.65 -4.71
C MET A 133 2.48 26.35 -5.59
N THR A 134 3.17 27.35 -6.14
CA THR A 134 4.41 27.13 -6.91
C THR A 134 5.51 26.50 -6.07
N GLY A 135 5.72 27.03 -4.87
CA GLY A 135 6.68 26.46 -3.93
C GLY A 135 6.35 25.02 -3.52
N ASN A 136 5.06 24.68 -3.41
CA ASN A 136 4.59 23.32 -3.13
C ASN A 136 4.71 22.40 -4.36
N LEU A 137 4.45 22.91 -5.57
CA LEU A 137 4.53 22.13 -6.81
C LEU A 137 5.98 21.81 -7.18
N SER A 138 6.89 22.77 -6.99
CA SER A 138 8.33 22.56 -7.15
C SER A 138 8.87 21.57 -6.12
N ARG A 139 8.38 21.64 -4.87
CA ARG A 139 8.67 20.62 -3.82
C ARG A 139 8.04 19.26 -4.12
N ALA A 140 6.87 19.19 -4.74
CA ALA A 140 6.26 17.94 -5.15
C ALA A 140 7.06 17.31 -6.30
N ALA A 141 7.51 18.12 -7.27
CA ALA A 141 8.38 17.69 -8.36
C ALA A 141 9.74 17.18 -7.86
N SER A 142 10.39 17.90 -6.95
CA SER A 142 11.64 17.45 -6.32
C SER A 142 11.39 16.22 -5.42
N GLY A 143 10.27 16.19 -4.70
CA GLY A 143 9.86 15.06 -3.89
C GLY A 143 9.58 13.79 -4.70
N VAL A 144 9.09 13.90 -5.94
CA VAL A 144 8.99 12.78 -6.88
C VAL A 144 10.40 12.28 -7.22
N PHE A 145 11.35 13.19 -7.50
CA PHE A 145 12.73 12.82 -7.80
C PHE A 145 13.44 12.16 -6.60
N ASP A 146 13.23 12.66 -5.38
CA ASP A 146 13.74 12.08 -4.14
C ASP A 146 13.07 10.73 -3.83
N THR A 147 11.79 10.58 -4.15
CA THR A 147 11.08 9.29 -4.04
C THR A 147 11.65 8.28 -5.03
N LEU A 148 11.94 8.69 -6.27
CA LEU A 148 12.58 7.86 -7.27
C LEU A 148 14.01 7.47 -6.84
N MET A 149 14.81 8.41 -6.35
CA MET A 149 16.14 8.13 -5.78
C MET A 149 16.07 7.26 -4.53
N GLY A 150 15.03 7.40 -3.70
CA GLY A 150 14.74 6.52 -2.56
C GLY A 150 14.39 5.09 -2.99
N ILE A 151 13.68 4.93 -4.12
CA ILE A 151 13.45 3.61 -4.76
C ILE A 151 14.78 3.01 -5.24
N PHE A 152 15.68 3.81 -5.83
CA PHE A 152 17.02 3.36 -6.22
C PHE A 152 17.94 3.06 -5.02
N GLY A 153 17.86 3.82 -3.93
CA GLY A 153 18.51 3.50 -2.65
C GLY A 153 17.93 2.24 -1.99
N GLY A 154 16.66 1.96 -2.27
CA GLY A 154 15.95 0.75 -1.90
C GLY A 154 16.27 -0.47 -2.77
N ILE A 155 17.16 -0.38 -3.76
CA ILE A 155 17.48 -1.51 -4.66
C ILE A 155 18.06 -2.71 -3.90
N PHE A 156 18.83 -2.45 -2.85
CA PHE A 156 19.35 -3.49 -1.97
C PHE A 156 18.22 -4.20 -1.22
N SER A 157 17.30 -3.43 -0.61
CA SER A 157 16.13 -3.99 0.09
C SER A 157 15.19 -4.73 -0.87
N PHE A 158 15.00 -4.21 -2.09
CA PHE A 158 14.24 -4.87 -3.14
C PHE A 158 14.88 -6.20 -3.56
N PHE A 159 16.19 -6.20 -3.82
CA PHE A 159 16.94 -7.41 -4.13
C PHE A 159 16.87 -8.41 -2.98
N LEU A 160 17.00 -7.96 -1.73
CA LEU A 160 16.89 -8.80 -0.55
C LEU A 160 15.50 -9.43 -0.43
N VAL A 161 14.43 -8.67 -0.68
CA VAL A 161 13.06 -9.19 -0.73
C VAL A 161 12.92 -10.26 -1.80
N LEU A 162 13.47 -10.07 -3.00
CA LEU A 162 13.46 -11.08 -4.05
C LEU A 162 14.22 -12.34 -3.64
N VAL A 163 15.39 -12.19 -3.02
CA VAL A 163 16.19 -13.33 -2.54
C VAL A 163 15.43 -14.10 -1.45
N ILE A 164 14.89 -13.42 -0.44
CA ILE A 164 14.13 -14.07 0.64
C ILE A 164 12.86 -14.74 0.08
N THR A 165 12.16 -14.06 -0.83
CA THR A 165 10.99 -14.62 -1.52
C THR A 165 11.37 -15.88 -2.28
N PHE A 166 12.50 -15.87 -3.01
CA PHE A 166 13.01 -17.04 -3.71
C PHE A 166 13.24 -18.21 -2.76
N TYR A 167 13.92 -17.99 -1.63
CA TYR A 167 14.13 -19.04 -0.63
C TYR A 167 12.81 -19.58 -0.05
N PHE A 168 11.87 -18.70 0.31
CA PHE A 168 10.56 -19.10 0.82
C PHE A 168 9.72 -19.84 -0.22
N THR A 169 9.83 -19.50 -1.50
CA THR A 169 9.08 -20.17 -2.56
C THR A 169 9.77 -21.47 -2.99
N VAL A 170 11.10 -21.56 -3.03
CA VAL A 170 11.82 -22.80 -3.35
C VAL A 170 11.67 -23.83 -2.23
N GLU A 171 11.87 -23.41 -0.98
CA GLU A 171 11.74 -24.25 0.20
C GLU A 171 10.32 -24.18 0.76
N GLU A 172 9.42 -24.99 0.19
CA GLU A 172 7.99 -25.04 0.52
C GLU A 172 7.69 -25.19 2.03
N GLU A 173 8.62 -25.79 2.78
CA GLU A 173 8.53 -25.95 4.24
C GLU A 173 9.56 -25.14 5.03
N GLY A 174 10.41 -24.32 4.41
CA GLY A 174 11.54 -23.65 5.08
C GLY A 174 11.08 -22.84 6.30
N LEU A 175 10.06 -22.01 6.13
CA LEU A 175 9.46 -21.24 7.23
C LEU A 175 8.87 -22.14 8.31
N LYS A 176 8.18 -23.23 7.94
CA LYS A 176 7.56 -24.16 8.89
C LYS A 176 8.63 -24.90 9.70
N ARG A 177 9.72 -25.32 9.06
CA ARG A 177 10.88 -25.97 9.70
C ARG A 177 11.59 -25.03 10.66
N PHE A 178 11.79 -23.77 10.27
CA PHE A 178 12.34 -22.76 11.16
C PHE A 178 11.46 -22.59 12.41
N ILE A 179 10.15 -22.42 12.23
CA ILE A 179 9.20 -22.27 13.34
C ILE A 179 9.22 -23.51 14.25
N MET A 180 9.27 -24.72 13.68
CA MET A 180 9.39 -25.95 14.48
C MET A 180 10.70 -25.99 15.29
N SER A 181 11.82 -25.52 14.74
CA SER A 181 13.12 -25.55 15.42
C SER A 181 13.21 -24.61 16.64
N VAL A 182 12.44 -23.53 16.65
CA VAL A 182 12.45 -22.53 17.74
C VAL A 182 11.25 -22.65 18.69
N THR A 183 10.29 -23.53 18.38
CA THR A 183 9.05 -23.70 19.15
C THR A 183 9.07 -24.99 19.99
N PRO A 184 8.70 -24.94 21.28
CA PRO A 184 8.48 -26.14 22.08
C PRO A 184 7.48 -27.11 21.44
N ALA A 185 7.75 -28.42 21.52
CA ALA A 185 6.98 -29.48 20.85
C ALA A 185 5.45 -29.39 21.08
N GLN A 186 5.04 -28.99 22.29
CA GLN A 186 3.62 -28.85 22.66
C GLN A 186 2.84 -27.81 21.83
N TYR A 187 3.51 -26.81 21.25
CA TYR A 187 2.85 -25.76 20.46
C TYR A 187 3.04 -25.93 18.94
N GLN A 188 3.91 -26.85 18.50
CA GLN A 188 4.22 -27.04 17.09
C GLN A 188 2.98 -27.34 16.22
N PRO A 189 2.04 -28.24 16.60
CA PRO A 189 0.87 -28.53 15.77
C PRO A 189 -0.01 -27.29 15.55
N TYR A 190 -0.22 -26.50 16.61
CA TYR A 190 -0.99 -25.27 16.55
C TYR A 190 -0.32 -24.22 15.64
N LEU A 191 0.98 -23.95 15.84
CA LEU A 191 1.69 -22.94 15.06
C LEU A 191 1.80 -23.32 13.57
N MET A 192 1.98 -24.60 13.24
CA MET A 192 1.99 -25.05 11.84
C MET A 192 0.67 -24.77 11.12
N GLN A 193 -0.46 -24.99 11.80
CA GLN A 193 -1.78 -24.69 11.25
C GLN A 193 -2.00 -23.18 11.14
N LEU A 194 -1.62 -22.42 12.18
CA LEU A 194 -1.75 -20.97 12.19
C LEU A 194 -0.97 -20.32 11.03
N VAL A 195 0.30 -20.68 10.88
CA VAL A 195 1.19 -20.15 9.82
C VAL A 195 0.65 -20.50 8.45
N SER A 196 0.21 -21.74 8.24
CA SER A 196 -0.36 -22.18 6.95
C SER A 196 -1.63 -21.40 6.59
N ARG A 197 -2.49 -21.10 7.57
CA ARG A 197 -3.69 -20.28 7.37
C ARG A 197 -3.35 -18.82 7.05
N ILE A 198 -2.37 -18.24 7.75
CA ILE A 198 -1.88 -16.88 7.47
C ILE A 198 -1.32 -16.81 6.05
N GLN A 199 -0.38 -17.68 5.68
CA GLN A 199 0.19 -17.74 4.33
C GLN A 199 -0.91 -17.83 3.26
N ARG A 200 -1.89 -18.71 3.46
CA ARG A 200 -3.01 -18.86 2.52
C ARG A 200 -3.84 -17.58 2.39
N LYS A 201 -4.24 -16.93 3.49
CA LYS A 201 -5.00 -15.67 3.44
C LYS A 201 -4.18 -14.54 2.80
N LEU A 202 -2.89 -14.41 3.16
CA LEU A 202 -1.99 -13.41 2.57
C LEU A 202 -1.82 -13.61 1.05
N GLY A 203 -1.66 -14.87 0.62
CA GLY A 203 -1.58 -15.21 -0.79
C GLY A 203 -2.86 -14.89 -1.54
N TYR A 204 -4.04 -15.16 -0.97
CA TYR A 204 -5.31 -14.76 -1.58
C TYR A 204 -5.48 -13.25 -1.64
N TRP A 205 -5.10 -12.53 -0.58
CA TRP A 205 -5.15 -11.07 -0.53
C TRP A 205 -4.30 -10.44 -1.63
N LEU A 206 -3.01 -10.79 -1.73
CA LEU A 206 -2.12 -10.16 -2.70
C LEU A 206 -2.54 -10.49 -4.14
N ARG A 207 -2.97 -11.73 -4.43
CA ARG A 207 -3.51 -12.08 -5.75
C ARG A 207 -4.79 -11.30 -6.08
N GLY A 208 -5.68 -11.15 -5.10
CA GLY A 208 -6.86 -10.31 -5.23
C GLY A 208 -6.48 -8.86 -5.54
N GLN A 209 -5.48 -8.31 -4.85
CA GLN A 209 -5.01 -6.95 -5.05
C GLN A 209 -4.41 -6.73 -6.44
N LEU A 210 -3.63 -7.70 -6.93
CA LEU A 210 -3.09 -7.67 -8.29
C LEU A 210 -4.20 -7.72 -9.35
N ILE A 211 -5.25 -8.51 -9.13
CA ILE A 211 -6.42 -8.56 -10.01
C ILE A 211 -7.17 -7.22 -10.00
N LEU A 212 -7.41 -6.63 -8.81
CA LEU A 212 -8.02 -5.31 -8.68
C LEU A 212 -7.19 -4.25 -9.43
N SER A 213 -5.87 -4.25 -9.22
CA SER A 213 -4.94 -3.34 -9.89
C SER A 213 -5.09 -3.36 -11.41
N VAL A 214 -5.20 -4.56 -12.01
CA VAL A 214 -5.41 -4.72 -13.45
C VAL A 214 -6.80 -4.25 -13.89
N ILE A 215 -7.85 -4.57 -13.12
CA ILE A 215 -9.21 -4.15 -13.44
C ILE A 215 -9.34 -2.63 -13.40
N ILE A 216 -8.82 -1.99 -12.35
CA ILE A 216 -8.83 -0.53 -12.19
C ILE A 216 -7.99 0.15 -13.27
N PHE A 217 -6.82 -0.40 -13.62
CA PHE A 217 -6.05 0.05 -14.79
C PHE A 217 -6.90 0.05 -16.06
N ILE A 218 -7.56 -1.07 -16.39
CA ILE A 218 -8.35 -1.20 -17.62
C ILE A 218 -9.54 -0.23 -17.62
N LEU A 219 -10.32 -0.17 -16.53
CA LEU A 219 -11.48 0.70 -16.42
C LEU A 219 -11.10 2.17 -16.54
N THR A 220 -10.02 2.57 -15.86
CA THR A 220 -9.50 3.94 -15.91
C THR A 220 -8.97 4.27 -17.31
N PHE A 221 -8.21 3.35 -17.93
CA PHE A 221 -7.66 3.56 -19.27
C PHE A 221 -8.77 3.74 -20.31
N VAL A 222 -9.77 2.86 -20.31
CA VAL A 222 -10.90 2.93 -21.23
C VAL A 222 -11.70 4.21 -20.98
N GLY A 223 -12.02 4.53 -19.72
CA GLY A 223 -12.78 5.72 -19.39
C GLY A 223 -12.08 7.02 -19.79
N LEU A 224 -10.80 7.17 -19.47
CA LEU A 224 -10.01 8.35 -19.84
C LEU A 224 -9.82 8.48 -21.36
N THR A 225 -9.64 7.35 -22.06
CA THR A 225 -9.53 7.35 -23.53
C THR A 225 -10.82 7.78 -24.19
N ILE A 226 -11.98 7.29 -23.72
CA ILE A 226 -13.30 7.72 -24.23
C ILE A 226 -13.52 9.22 -24.03
N LEU A 227 -13.08 9.77 -22.89
CA LEU A 227 -13.17 11.20 -22.60
C LEU A 227 -12.13 12.05 -23.36
N GLY A 228 -11.24 11.42 -24.14
CA GLY A 228 -10.19 12.11 -24.89
C GLY A 228 -9.22 12.86 -23.99
N VAL A 229 -8.90 12.31 -22.83
CA VAL A 229 -7.93 12.87 -21.88
C VAL A 229 -6.53 12.51 -22.35
N GLU A 230 -5.67 13.51 -22.52
CA GLU A 230 -4.26 13.25 -22.83
C GLU A 230 -3.61 12.43 -21.72
N TYR A 231 -2.67 11.56 -22.09
CA TYR A 231 -1.95 10.69 -21.14
C TYR A 231 -2.85 9.67 -20.40
N ALA A 232 -3.99 9.29 -20.99
CA ALA A 232 -4.90 8.28 -20.44
C ALA A 232 -4.19 6.98 -19.98
N LEU A 233 -3.21 6.49 -20.77
CA LEU A 233 -2.42 5.30 -20.41
C LEU A 233 -1.60 5.51 -19.13
N LEU A 234 -0.91 6.64 -19.03
CA LEU A 234 -0.09 7.00 -17.88
C LEU A 234 -0.94 7.10 -16.61
N LEU A 235 -2.04 7.86 -16.68
CA LEU A 235 -2.96 8.06 -15.57
C LEU A 235 -3.62 6.75 -15.13
N ALA A 236 -3.96 5.88 -16.08
CA ALA A 236 -4.47 4.55 -15.77
C ALA A 236 -3.42 3.66 -15.12
N LEU A 237 -2.16 3.70 -15.56
CA LEU A 237 -1.06 2.97 -14.92
C LEU A 237 -0.86 3.43 -13.48
N ILE A 238 -0.88 4.74 -13.24
CA ILE A 238 -0.85 5.32 -11.89
C ILE A 238 -2.00 4.76 -11.05
N ALA A 239 -3.23 4.76 -11.57
CA ALA A 239 -4.39 4.19 -10.89
C ALA A 239 -4.21 2.71 -10.54
N GLY A 240 -3.79 1.89 -11.50
CA GLY A 240 -3.53 0.47 -11.27
C GLY A 240 -2.41 0.19 -10.27
N ILE A 241 -1.33 0.98 -10.25
CA ILE A 241 -0.21 0.80 -9.31
C ILE A 241 -0.62 1.20 -7.88
N PHE A 242 -1.24 2.37 -7.74
CA PHE A 242 -1.65 2.87 -6.42
C PHE A 242 -2.78 2.04 -5.82
N GLU A 243 -3.55 1.33 -6.64
CA GLU A 243 -4.58 0.40 -6.19
C GLU A 243 -4.07 -0.60 -5.15
N VAL A 244 -2.77 -0.93 -5.11
CA VAL A 244 -2.17 -1.78 -4.06
C VAL A 244 -2.47 -1.31 -2.63
N ILE A 245 -2.75 -0.02 -2.41
CA ILE A 245 -3.14 0.54 -1.12
C ILE A 245 -4.67 0.76 -1.11
N PRO A 246 -5.47 -0.10 -0.45
CA PRO A 246 -6.92 0.01 -0.48
C PRO A 246 -7.43 1.36 0.00
N TYR A 247 -8.51 1.86 -0.59
CA TYR A 247 -9.17 3.15 -0.32
C TYR A 247 -8.33 4.40 -0.61
N MET A 248 -7.03 4.39 -0.29
CA MET A 248 -6.13 5.52 -0.49
C MET A 248 -5.60 5.58 -1.92
N GLY A 249 -5.33 4.42 -2.52
CA GLY A 249 -4.82 4.28 -3.87
C GLY A 249 -5.65 5.00 -4.92
N PRO A 250 -6.95 4.69 -5.03
CA PRO A 250 -7.86 5.39 -5.94
C PRO A 250 -7.88 6.90 -5.74
N ILE A 251 -7.84 7.38 -4.50
CA ILE A 251 -7.86 8.82 -4.18
C ILE A 251 -6.56 9.47 -4.66
N ILE A 252 -5.40 8.89 -4.31
CA ILE A 252 -4.09 9.41 -4.70
C ILE A 252 -3.96 9.45 -6.24
N ALA A 253 -4.45 8.43 -6.93
CA ALA A 253 -4.42 8.37 -8.39
C ALA A 253 -5.41 9.31 -9.08
N ALA A 254 -6.56 9.59 -8.47
CA ALA A 254 -7.56 10.51 -9.03
C ALA A 254 -7.05 11.96 -9.07
N VAL A 255 -6.25 12.39 -8.09
CA VAL A 255 -5.75 13.77 -7.99
C VAL A 255 -5.04 14.24 -9.27
N PRO A 256 -3.96 13.59 -9.76
CA PRO A 256 -3.28 14.03 -10.97
C PRO A 256 -4.18 13.90 -12.21
N ALA A 257 -5.03 12.88 -12.30
CA ALA A 257 -5.90 12.66 -13.44
C ALA A 257 -6.96 13.78 -13.58
N VAL A 258 -7.62 14.11 -12.48
CA VAL A 258 -8.62 15.19 -12.43
C VAL A 258 -7.94 16.54 -12.67
N PHE A 259 -6.79 16.79 -12.04
CA PHE A 259 -6.03 18.02 -12.24
C PHE A 259 -5.62 18.24 -13.70
N LEU A 260 -5.00 17.25 -14.34
CA LEU A 260 -4.60 17.35 -15.75
C LEU A 260 -5.81 17.53 -16.68
N ALA A 261 -6.92 16.84 -16.39
CA ALA A 261 -8.14 17.01 -17.16
C ALA A 261 -8.73 18.43 -17.02
N PHE A 262 -8.67 19.06 -15.85
CA PHE A 262 -9.07 20.46 -15.65
C PHE A 262 -8.17 21.45 -16.40
N MET A 263 -6.86 21.17 -16.50
CA MET A 263 -5.94 21.98 -17.29
C MET A 263 -6.25 21.92 -18.79
N GLN A 264 -6.74 20.77 -19.28
CA GLN A 264 -7.18 20.64 -20.68
C GLN A 264 -8.53 21.32 -20.94
N SER A 265 -9.51 21.16 -20.05
CA SER A 265 -10.82 21.81 -20.13
C SER A 265 -11.62 21.63 -18.83
N PRO A 266 -12.32 22.67 -18.33
CA PRO A 266 -13.16 22.55 -17.13
C PRO A 266 -14.22 21.42 -17.22
N LEU A 267 -14.81 21.23 -18.40
CA LEU A 267 -15.79 20.17 -18.62
C LEU A 267 -15.14 18.79 -18.56
N LYS A 268 -13.94 18.61 -19.16
CA LYS A 268 -13.20 17.35 -19.08
C LYS A 268 -12.83 17.01 -17.63
N GLY A 269 -12.35 17.99 -16.87
CA GLY A 269 -12.04 17.83 -15.44
C GLY A 269 -13.23 17.30 -14.63
N LEU A 270 -14.42 17.88 -14.85
CA LEU A 270 -15.65 17.43 -14.19
C LEU A 270 -16.06 16.01 -14.63
N LEU A 271 -15.97 15.70 -15.93
CA LEU A 271 -16.28 14.36 -16.45
C LEU A 271 -15.32 13.29 -15.91
N VAL A 272 -14.03 13.60 -15.78
CA VAL A 272 -13.04 12.69 -15.18
C VAL A 272 -13.32 12.50 -13.69
N LEU A 273 -13.66 13.55 -12.95
CA LEU A 273 -14.06 13.41 -11.54
C LEU A 273 -15.26 12.46 -11.39
N ILE A 274 -16.29 12.63 -12.23
CA ILE A 274 -17.46 11.76 -12.26
C ILE A 274 -17.07 10.32 -12.63
N LEU A 275 -16.19 10.12 -13.62
CA LEU A 275 -15.67 8.82 -14.00
C LEU A 275 -15.00 8.10 -12.82
N TYR A 276 -14.11 8.76 -12.08
CA TYR A 276 -13.45 8.17 -10.92
C TYR A 276 -14.44 7.81 -9.81
N ILE A 277 -15.46 8.65 -9.57
CA ILE A 277 -16.55 8.32 -8.63
C ILE A 277 -17.29 7.06 -9.09
N ILE A 278 -17.63 6.94 -10.37
CA ILE A 278 -18.29 5.75 -10.92
C ILE A 278 -17.42 4.51 -10.76
N ILE A 279 -16.13 4.59 -11.13
CA ILE A 279 -15.18 3.49 -10.98
C ILE A 279 -15.10 3.05 -9.52
N GLN A 280 -14.97 4.00 -8.58
CA GLN A 280 -14.89 3.71 -7.16
C GLN A 280 -16.18 3.08 -6.61
N GLN A 281 -17.35 3.49 -7.10
CA GLN A 281 -18.62 2.86 -6.74
C GLN A 281 -18.71 1.43 -7.26
N LEU A 282 -18.32 1.18 -8.52
CA LEU A 282 -18.26 -0.16 -9.09
C LEU A 282 -17.28 -1.06 -8.32
N GLU A 283 -16.11 -0.51 -7.99
CA GLU A 283 -15.08 -1.20 -7.22
C GLU A 283 -15.62 -1.66 -5.86
N ASN A 284 -16.12 -0.73 -5.06
CA ASN A 284 -16.57 -1.00 -3.69
C ASN A 284 -17.76 -1.96 -3.61
N HIS A 285 -18.71 -1.87 -4.55
CA HIS A 285 -19.96 -2.62 -4.46
C HIS A 285 -19.98 -3.92 -5.27
N ILE A 286 -19.14 -4.03 -6.31
CA ILE A 286 -19.19 -5.15 -7.25
C ILE A 286 -17.85 -5.87 -7.33
N ILE A 287 -16.76 -5.14 -7.60
CA ILE A 287 -15.48 -5.75 -7.95
C ILE A 287 -14.81 -6.32 -6.70
N VAL A 288 -14.67 -5.53 -5.63
CA VAL A 288 -14.05 -5.97 -4.37
C VAL A 288 -14.79 -7.17 -3.77
N PRO A 289 -16.12 -7.19 -3.61
CA PRO A 289 -16.82 -8.37 -3.06
C PRO A 289 -16.59 -9.64 -3.88
N LYS A 290 -16.51 -9.53 -5.21
CA LYS A 290 -16.27 -10.69 -6.09
C LYS A 290 -14.82 -11.19 -6.02
N VAL A 291 -13.85 -10.26 -6.08
CA VAL A 291 -12.42 -10.57 -6.15
C VAL A 291 -11.85 -10.97 -4.78
N MET A 292 -12.28 -10.30 -3.70
CA MET A 292 -11.75 -10.48 -2.35
C MET A 292 -12.52 -11.48 -1.47
N SER A 293 -13.55 -12.15 -2.01
CA SER A 293 -14.41 -13.10 -1.30
C SER A 293 -13.67 -14.19 -0.48
N LYS A 294 -12.44 -14.54 -0.89
CA LYS A 294 -11.61 -15.56 -0.23
C LYS A 294 -10.49 -14.98 0.65
N SER A 295 -10.30 -13.67 0.62
CA SER A 295 -9.05 -13.02 1.06
C SER A 295 -9.21 -12.25 2.36
N VAL A 296 -10.32 -11.53 2.54
CA VAL A 296 -10.46 -10.56 3.65
C VAL A 296 -11.89 -10.52 4.16
N GLY A 297 -12.10 -11.04 5.38
CA GLY A 297 -13.33 -10.88 6.16
C GLY A 297 -13.24 -9.73 7.17
N ILE A 298 -12.36 -8.75 6.91
CA ILE A 298 -12.10 -7.63 7.81
C ILE A 298 -13.09 -6.51 7.50
N ASN A 299 -13.69 -5.95 8.55
CA ASN A 299 -14.59 -4.81 8.44
C ASN A 299 -13.87 -3.61 7.76
N PRO A 300 -14.49 -2.94 6.76
CA PRO A 300 -13.93 -1.76 6.10
C PRO A 300 -13.42 -0.67 7.06
N LEU A 301 -14.11 -0.45 8.18
CA LEU A 301 -13.68 0.51 9.20
C LEU A 301 -12.34 0.11 9.83
N VAL A 302 -12.12 -1.19 10.06
CA VAL A 302 -10.85 -1.69 10.57
C VAL A 302 -9.75 -1.45 9.54
N VAL A 303 -10.03 -1.68 8.25
CA VAL A 303 -9.07 -1.41 7.16
C VAL A 303 -8.64 0.07 7.17
N ILE A 304 -9.59 1.00 7.27
CA ILE A 304 -9.29 2.44 7.36
C ILE A 304 -8.43 2.75 8.59
N ILE A 305 -8.78 2.22 9.76
CA ILE A 305 -8.02 2.44 11.00
C ILE A 305 -6.58 1.94 10.87
N VAL A 306 -6.39 0.71 10.37
CA VAL A 306 -5.03 0.15 10.25
C VAL A 306 -4.22 0.88 9.19
N LEU A 307 -4.83 1.40 8.12
CA LEU A 307 -4.15 2.25 7.14
C LEU A 307 -3.66 3.55 7.77
N LEU A 308 -4.48 4.23 8.57
CA LEU A 308 -4.08 5.44 9.28
C LEU A 308 -2.93 5.18 10.26
N VAL A 309 -3.02 4.09 11.03
CA VAL A 309 -1.96 3.66 11.96
C VAL A 309 -0.69 3.31 11.20
N GLY A 310 -0.80 2.51 10.14
CA GLY A 310 0.33 2.11 9.29
C GLY A 310 1.03 3.31 8.65
N GLY A 311 0.25 4.26 8.10
CA GLY A 311 0.77 5.51 7.57
C GLY A 311 1.54 6.33 8.59
N LYS A 312 1.06 6.39 9.83
CA LYS A 312 1.76 7.11 10.91
C LYS A 312 3.04 6.41 11.36
N LEU A 313 3.07 5.08 11.38
CA LEU A 313 4.20 4.29 11.90
C LEU A 313 5.32 4.07 10.87
N GLY A 314 4.96 3.89 9.60
CA GLY A 314 5.89 3.48 8.55
C GLY A 314 5.69 4.18 7.22
N GLY A 315 4.94 5.29 7.18
CA GLY A 315 4.65 6.03 5.95
C GLY A 315 3.95 5.16 4.92
N VAL A 316 4.35 5.30 3.65
CA VAL A 316 3.78 4.53 2.53
C VAL A 316 3.95 3.02 2.74
N MET A 317 5.13 2.57 3.19
CA MET A 317 5.38 1.15 3.46
C MET A 317 4.46 0.62 4.56
N GLY A 318 4.22 1.42 5.61
CA GLY A 318 3.29 1.07 6.68
C GLY A 318 1.84 0.98 6.18
N MET A 319 1.41 1.82 5.23
CA MET A 319 0.08 1.72 4.61
C MET A 319 -0.06 0.44 3.76
N VAL A 320 0.93 0.12 2.93
CA VAL A 320 0.94 -1.11 2.12
C VAL A 320 0.87 -2.36 3.00
N LEU A 321 1.58 -2.36 4.13
CA LEU A 321 1.62 -3.49 5.06
C LEU A 321 0.44 -3.57 6.03
N ALA A 322 -0.34 -2.49 6.17
CA ALA A 322 -1.40 -2.41 7.17
C ALA A 322 -2.44 -3.52 7.02
N VAL A 323 -2.93 -3.75 5.80
CA VAL A 323 -3.98 -4.75 5.54
C VAL A 323 -3.45 -6.19 5.66
N PRO A 324 -2.27 -6.54 5.13
CA PRO A 324 -1.63 -7.84 5.39
C PRO A 324 -1.41 -8.13 6.87
N VAL A 325 -0.90 -7.15 7.63
CA VAL A 325 -0.68 -7.31 9.08
C VAL A 325 -2.01 -7.51 9.79
N ALA A 326 -3.03 -6.69 9.48
CA ALA A 326 -4.37 -6.86 10.03
C ALA A 326 -4.97 -8.23 9.69
N THR A 327 -4.72 -8.74 8.48
CA THR A 327 -5.14 -10.08 8.05
C THR A 327 -4.45 -11.18 8.85
N ALA A 328 -3.14 -11.08 9.09
CA ALA A 328 -2.42 -12.03 9.91
C ALA A 328 -2.93 -12.03 11.37
N ILE A 329 -3.16 -10.84 11.94
CA ILE A 329 -3.72 -10.67 13.28
C ILE A 329 -5.14 -11.26 13.36
N SER A 330 -5.96 -11.05 12.33
CA SER A 330 -7.34 -11.55 12.31
C SER A 330 -7.39 -13.08 12.44
N VAL A 331 -6.47 -13.81 11.79
CA VAL A 331 -6.42 -15.28 11.89
C VAL A 331 -6.15 -15.72 13.33
N PHE A 332 -5.30 -15.00 14.06
CA PHE A 332 -5.03 -15.28 15.47
C PHE A 332 -6.24 -14.92 16.36
N MET A 333 -6.92 -13.81 16.08
CA MET A 333 -8.11 -13.41 16.81
C MET A 333 -9.27 -14.39 16.62
N ASP A 334 -9.46 -14.91 15.40
CA ASP A 334 -10.48 -15.91 15.09
C ASP A 334 -10.33 -17.14 16.01
N ASP A 335 -9.10 -17.64 16.19
CA ASP A 335 -8.81 -18.77 17.10
C ASP A 335 -9.13 -18.45 18.57
N PHE A 336 -8.81 -17.23 19.02
CA PHE A 336 -9.03 -16.82 20.41
C PHE A 336 -10.52 -16.71 20.74
N VAL A 337 -11.32 -16.21 19.79
CA VAL A 337 -12.78 -16.13 19.93
C VAL A 337 -13.40 -17.52 19.91
N GLU A 338 -13.01 -18.38 18.97
CA GLU A 338 -13.54 -19.75 18.84
C GLU A 338 -13.27 -20.57 20.11
N LYS A 339 -12.06 -20.47 20.67
CA LYS A 339 -11.72 -21.13 21.94
C LYS A 339 -12.59 -20.63 23.10
N ARG A 340 -12.86 -19.32 23.18
CA ARG A 340 -13.68 -18.72 24.23
C ARG A 340 -15.16 -19.11 24.13
N VAL A 341 -15.67 -19.33 22.93
CA VAL A 341 -17.05 -19.80 22.71
C VAL A 341 -17.17 -21.28 23.06
N GLY A 342 -16.22 -22.12 22.64
CA GLY A 342 -16.19 -23.54 23.01
C GLY A 342 -16.08 -23.77 24.53
N ASP A 343 -15.27 -22.98 25.23
CA ASP A 343 -15.16 -23.06 26.70
C ASP A 343 -16.47 -22.64 27.42
N LYS A 344 -17.31 -21.79 26.79
CA LYS A 344 -18.62 -21.39 27.34
C LYS A 344 -19.71 -22.45 27.13
N GLU A 345 -19.69 -23.18 26.01
CA GLU A 345 -20.67 -24.25 25.75
C GLU A 345 -20.41 -25.51 26.57
N ILE A 346 -19.15 -25.77 26.96
CA ILE A 346 -18.79 -26.92 27.84
C ILE A 346 -19.09 -26.62 29.32
N SER A 347 -19.28 -25.35 29.67
CA SER A 347 -19.54 -24.89 31.05
C SER A 347 -21.04 -24.65 31.35
N GLN A 348 -21.93 -24.99 30.42
CA GLN A 348 -23.40 -25.01 30.58
C GLN A 348 -23.90 -26.45 30.49
#